data_AF-E2AHP5-F1
#
_entry.id   AF-E2AHP5-F1
#
_cell.length_a   1.000
_cell.length_b   1.000
_cell.length_c   1.000
_cell.angle_alpha   90.00
_cell.angle_beta   90.00
_cell.angle_gamma   90.00
#
_symmetry.space_group_name_H-M   'P 1'
#
loop_
_entity.id
_entity.type
_entity.pdbx_description
1 polymer ?
#
loop_
_entity_poly.entity_id
_entity_poly.type
_entity_poly.pdbx_seq_one_letter_code
_entity_poly.pdbx_strand_id
1 'polypeptide(L)'
;VELARQLTLLEFQLYSAVKSFELVGCVWTKDDKNERSPNLLKMIRHTTNVSFCVSNHYEMEAQNFKERVAIVSRAIEIIVVLQDLNNFNGVLAIVSALESASVFRLKFTFQVLSQSDNDYFMIMKRFKSFFHAFSGIYLTNIQHFEEGNRDYLPENPNLINFNKWRKVAEIIGEIQLYQNEPYCLPVESKIRQYI
;
A
#
# COMPACT_ATOMS: atom_id res chain seq x y z
N VAL A 1 -10.18 -10.86 11.37
CA VAL A 1 -9.00 -10.61 12.25
C VAL A 1 -7.78 -11.38 11.79
N GLU A 2 -7.77 -12.72 11.80
CA GLU A 2 -6.53 -13.48 11.54
C GLU A 2 -5.96 -13.29 10.12
N LEU A 3 -6.82 -13.19 9.09
CA LEU A 3 -6.38 -12.84 7.73
C LEU A 3 -5.59 -11.52 7.69
N ALA A 4 -6.07 -10.49 8.40
CA ALA A 4 -5.40 -9.18 8.46
C ALA A 4 -4.02 -9.28 9.13
N ARG A 5 -3.89 -10.06 10.22
CA ARG A 5 -2.62 -10.27 10.91
C ARG A 5 -1.59 -10.95 10.02
N GLN A 6 -2.00 -12.02 9.32
CA GLN A 6 -1.09 -12.76 8.45
C GLN A 6 -0.72 -11.96 7.19
N LEU A 7 -1.67 -11.18 6.64
CA LEU A 7 -1.39 -10.22 5.57
C LEU A 7 -0.37 -9.17 6.03
N THR A 8 -0.56 -8.58 7.22
CA THR A 8 0.39 -7.62 7.81
C THR A 8 1.79 -8.21 7.98
N LEU A 9 1.91 -9.45 8.50
CA LEU A 9 3.20 -10.12 8.63
C LEU A 9 3.88 -10.39 7.29
N LEU A 10 3.11 -10.70 6.24
CA LEU A 10 3.65 -10.93 4.90
C LEU A 10 4.10 -9.63 4.24
N GLU A 11 3.25 -8.61 4.27
CA GLU A 11 3.53 -7.30 3.71
C GLU A 11 4.70 -6.62 4.41
N PHE A 12 4.80 -6.74 5.74
CA PHE A 12 5.95 -6.24 6.49
C PHE A 12 7.26 -6.93 6.06
N GLN A 13 7.24 -8.25 5.85
CA GLN A 13 8.44 -8.95 5.36
C GLN A 13 8.87 -8.47 3.96
N LEU A 14 7.91 -8.22 3.07
CA LEU A 14 8.19 -7.65 1.75
C LEU A 14 8.74 -6.22 1.88
N TYR A 15 8.16 -5.41 2.75
CA TYR A 15 8.58 -4.04 3.02
C TYR A 15 10.01 -3.98 3.60
N SER A 16 10.33 -4.77 4.61
CA SER A 16 11.66 -4.81 5.23
C SER A 16 12.75 -5.42 4.34
N ALA A 17 12.36 -6.13 3.27
CA ALA A 17 13.30 -6.62 2.27
C ALA A 17 13.80 -5.50 1.32
N VAL A 18 13.02 -4.43 1.12
CA VAL A 18 13.38 -3.31 0.23
C VAL A 18 14.63 -2.59 0.73
N LYS A 19 15.63 -2.44 -0.15
CA LYS A 19 16.90 -1.77 0.18
C LYS A 19 16.96 -0.37 -0.42
N SER A 20 17.74 0.51 0.21
CA SER A 20 17.90 1.91 -0.20
C SER A 20 18.36 2.07 -1.65
N PHE A 21 19.25 1.20 -2.14
CA PHE A 21 19.73 1.25 -3.52
C PHE A 21 18.63 0.98 -4.56
N GLU A 22 17.54 0.31 -4.16
CA GLU A 22 16.37 0.09 -5.02
C GLU A 22 15.54 1.37 -5.21
N LEU A 23 15.83 2.42 -4.42
CA LEU A 23 15.11 3.69 -4.36
C LEU A 23 15.92 4.87 -4.93
N VAL A 24 17.21 4.95 -4.65
CA VAL A 24 18.04 6.09 -5.09
C VAL A 24 18.03 6.21 -6.63
N GLY A 25 17.86 7.43 -7.15
CA GLY A 25 17.88 7.71 -8.59
C GLY A 25 16.66 7.19 -9.36
N CYS A 26 15.54 6.92 -8.66
CA CYS A 26 14.29 6.42 -9.23
C CYS A 26 14.48 5.18 -10.11
N VAL A 27 15.39 4.28 -9.74
CA VAL A 27 15.75 3.14 -10.58
C VAL A 27 14.57 2.18 -10.84
N TRP A 28 13.54 2.21 -9.99
CA TRP A 28 12.32 1.42 -10.19
C TRP A 28 11.42 1.89 -11.34
N THR A 29 11.63 3.11 -11.87
CA THR A 29 10.88 3.63 -13.03
C THR A 29 11.57 3.35 -14.36
N LYS A 30 12.82 2.89 -14.35
CA LYS A 30 13.68 2.68 -15.52
C LYS A 30 13.46 1.31 -16.17
N ASP A 31 14.06 1.10 -17.34
CA ASP A 31 13.93 -0.16 -18.09
C ASP A 31 14.50 -1.36 -17.32
N ASP A 32 15.57 -1.15 -16.56
CA ASP A 32 16.26 -2.16 -15.74
C ASP A 32 15.67 -2.33 -14.33
N LYS A 33 14.47 -1.80 -14.07
CA LYS A 33 13.79 -1.85 -12.76
C LYS A 33 13.68 -3.24 -12.14
N ASN A 34 13.55 -4.29 -12.95
CA ASN A 34 13.45 -5.67 -12.45
C ASN A 34 14.77 -6.16 -11.85
N GLU A 35 15.90 -5.65 -12.32
CA GLU A 35 17.24 -5.98 -11.83
C GLU A 35 17.61 -5.06 -10.66
N ARG A 36 17.29 -3.76 -10.76
CA ARG A 36 17.68 -2.75 -9.78
C ARG A 36 16.77 -2.63 -8.56
N SER A 37 15.48 -2.96 -8.70
CA SER A 37 14.47 -2.80 -7.64
C SER A 37 13.62 -4.07 -7.43
N PRO A 38 14.22 -5.27 -7.33
CA PRO A 38 13.47 -6.53 -7.32
C PRO A 38 12.55 -6.67 -6.11
N ASN A 39 12.92 -6.21 -4.91
CA ASN A 39 12.10 -6.36 -3.70
C ASN A 39 10.99 -5.32 -3.66
N LEU A 40 11.29 -4.09 -4.07
CA LEU A 40 10.27 -3.05 -4.22
C LEU A 40 9.17 -3.50 -5.19
N LEU A 41 9.56 -4.03 -6.35
CA LEU A 41 8.59 -4.52 -7.34
C LEU A 41 7.83 -5.75 -6.85
N LYS A 42 8.45 -6.65 -6.08
CA LYS A 42 7.74 -7.76 -5.43
C LYS A 42 6.67 -7.25 -4.46
N MET A 43 6.99 -6.25 -3.64
CA MET A 43 6.03 -5.62 -2.72
C MET A 43 4.87 -4.98 -3.48
N ILE A 44 5.14 -4.16 -4.50
CA ILE A 44 4.11 -3.51 -5.32
C ILE A 44 3.22 -4.55 -6.02
N ARG A 45 3.81 -5.61 -6.57
CA ARG A 45 3.06 -6.71 -7.21
C ARG A 45 2.17 -7.43 -6.20
N HIS A 46 2.67 -7.68 -4.99
CA HIS A 46 1.87 -8.29 -3.94
C HIS A 46 0.63 -7.43 -3.59
N THR A 47 0.81 -6.13 -3.32
CA THR A 47 -0.31 -5.21 -3.06
C THR A 47 -1.33 -5.23 -4.22
N THR A 48 -0.83 -5.20 -5.46
CA THR A 48 -1.69 -5.25 -6.66
C THR A 48 -2.47 -6.56 -6.74
N ASN A 49 -1.82 -7.70 -6.46
CA ASN A 49 -2.47 -9.01 -6.46
C ASN A 49 -3.54 -9.11 -5.37
N VAL A 50 -3.27 -8.60 -4.17
CA VAL A 50 -4.27 -8.54 -3.09
C VAL A 50 -5.49 -7.74 -3.53
N SER A 51 -5.29 -6.55 -4.13
CA SER A 51 -6.40 -5.78 -4.70
C SER A 51 -7.21 -6.58 -5.72
N PHE A 52 -6.52 -7.22 -6.66
CA PHE A 52 -7.16 -8.01 -7.70
C PHE A 52 -7.93 -9.21 -7.15
N CYS A 53 -7.35 -9.95 -6.19
CA CYS A 53 -7.99 -11.08 -5.53
C CYS A 53 -9.27 -10.66 -4.82
N VAL A 54 -9.26 -9.52 -4.10
CA VAL A 54 -10.45 -8.99 -3.43
C VAL A 54 -11.52 -8.59 -4.44
N SER A 55 -11.17 -7.88 -5.52
CA SER A 55 -12.13 -7.52 -6.58
C SER A 55 -12.71 -8.76 -7.27
N ASN A 56 -11.88 -9.75 -7.61
CA ASN A 56 -12.35 -10.98 -8.26
C ASN A 56 -13.22 -11.82 -7.35
N HIS A 57 -12.84 -12.00 -6.09
CA HIS A 57 -13.66 -12.74 -5.13
C HIS A 57 -15.03 -12.07 -4.97
N TYR A 58 -15.05 -10.74 -5.01
CA TYR A 58 -16.29 -9.98 -4.99
C TYR A 58 -17.14 -10.18 -6.26
N GLU A 59 -16.53 -10.19 -7.44
CA GLU A 59 -17.23 -10.37 -8.72
C GLU A 59 -17.70 -11.80 -8.98
N MET A 60 -16.89 -12.79 -8.60
CA MET A 60 -17.12 -14.20 -8.94
C MET A 60 -18.01 -14.91 -7.93
N GLU A 61 -17.87 -14.62 -6.63
CA GLU A 61 -18.57 -15.40 -5.60
C GLU A 61 -19.91 -14.80 -5.19
N ALA A 62 -20.15 -13.52 -5.48
CA ALA A 62 -21.33 -12.83 -5.00
C ALA A 62 -22.54 -13.01 -5.94
N GLN A 63 -23.09 -14.22 -5.96
CA GLN A 63 -24.19 -14.62 -6.83
C GLN A 63 -25.47 -13.85 -6.53
N ASN A 64 -25.67 -13.45 -5.26
CA ASN A 64 -26.82 -12.66 -4.84
C ASN A 64 -26.43 -11.37 -4.08
N PHE A 65 -27.43 -10.50 -3.90
CA PHE A 65 -27.25 -9.21 -3.25
C PHE A 65 -26.79 -9.33 -1.78
N LYS A 66 -27.30 -10.33 -1.06
CA LYS A 66 -26.97 -10.53 0.36
C LYS A 66 -25.51 -10.95 0.54
N GLU A 67 -25.00 -11.81 -0.33
CA GLU A 67 -23.58 -12.18 -0.38
C GLU A 67 -22.70 -10.98 -0.72
N ARG A 68 -23.08 -10.17 -1.72
CA ARG A 68 -22.35 -8.93 -2.04
C ARG A 68 -22.21 -8.03 -0.82
N VAL A 69 -23.28 -7.79 -0.08
CA VAL A 69 -23.24 -6.99 1.15
C VAL A 69 -22.30 -7.65 2.18
N ALA A 70 -22.41 -8.95 2.40
CA ALA A 70 -21.57 -9.67 3.35
C ALA A 70 -20.06 -9.60 3.01
N ILE A 71 -19.69 -9.73 1.74
CA ILE A 71 -18.29 -9.65 1.30
C ILE A 71 -17.73 -8.24 1.51
N VAL A 72 -18.45 -7.18 1.14
CA VAL A 72 -17.98 -5.80 1.41
C VAL A 72 -17.90 -5.54 2.92
N SER A 73 -18.89 -5.96 3.71
CA SER A 73 -18.84 -5.84 5.17
C SER A 73 -17.59 -6.50 5.74
N ARG A 74 -17.26 -7.73 5.29
CA ARG A 74 -16.06 -8.42 5.71
C ARG A 74 -14.77 -7.71 5.27
N ALA A 75 -14.74 -7.13 4.08
CA ALA A 75 -13.62 -6.31 3.62
C ALA A 75 -13.41 -5.08 4.51
N ILE A 76 -14.49 -4.40 4.93
CA ILE A 76 -14.46 -3.28 5.86
C ILE A 76 -13.93 -3.71 7.23
N GLU A 77 -14.41 -4.84 7.77
CA GLU A 77 -13.90 -5.40 9.04
C GLU A 77 -12.39 -5.68 8.96
N ILE A 78 -11.91 -6.18 7.83
CA ILE A 78 -10.47 -6.41 7.60
C ILE A 78 -9.72 -5.07 7.57
N ILE A 79 -10.23 -4.05 6.87
CA ILE A 79 -9.63 -2.71 6.82
C ILE A 79 -9.47 -2.12 8.22
N VAL A 80 -10.49 -2.23 9.08
CA VAL A 80 -10.43 -1.72 10.46
C VAL A 80 -9.29 -2.38 11.22
N VAL A 81 -9.16 -3.72 11.13
CA VAL A 81 -8.05 -4.43 11.80
C VAL A 81 -6.69 -4.05 11.19
N LEU A 82 -6.60 -3.84 9.88
CA LEU A 82 -5.36 -3.39 9.24
C LEU A 82 -4.98 -1.97 9.69
N GLN A 83 -5.96 -1.08 9.91
CA GLN A 83 -5.73 0.25 10.49
C GLN A 83 -5.23 0.16 11.93
N ASP A 84 -5.83 -0.68 12.77
CA ASP A 84 -5.38 -0.89 14.15
C ASP A 84 -3.94 -1.45 14.21
N LEU A 85 -3.55 -2.20 13.18
CA LEU A 85 -2.20 -2.72 12.99
C LEU A 85 -1.26 -1.72 12.29
N ASN A 86 -1.69 -0.51 11.94
CA ASN A 86 -0.92 0.45 11.13
C ASN A 86 -0.40 -0.14 9.80
N ASN A 87 -1.09 -1.13 9.25
CA ASN A 87 -0.77 -1.70 7.95
C ASN A 87 -1.47 -0.93 6.82
N PHE A 88 -0.88 0.20 6.46
CA PHE A 88 -1.42 1.07 5.42
C PHE A 88 -1.36 0.47 4.02
N ASN A 89 -0.43 -0.44 3.74
CA ASN A 89 -0.33 -1.12 2.46
C ASN A 89 -1.52 -2.08 2.24
N GLY A 90 -1.86 -2.87 3.25
CA GLY A 90 -3.04 -3.74 3.20
C GLY A 90 -4.34 -2.94 3.10
N VAL A 91 -4.46 -1.82 3.83
CA VAL A 91 -5.64 -0.93 3.70
C VAL A 91 -5.74 -0.41 2.27
N LEU A 92 -4.65 0.08 1.68
CA LEU A 92 -4.62 0.52 0.28
C LEU A 92 -5.06 -0.59 -0.66
N ALA A 93 -4.57 -1.81 -0.46
CA ALA A 93 -4.89 -2.92 -1.33
C ALA A 93 -6.41 -3.18 -1.38
N ILE A 94 -7.06 -3.23 -0.21
CA ILE A 94 -8.51 -3.49 -0.12
C ILE A 94 -9.31 -2.29 -0.60
N VAL A 95 -8.92 -1.05 -0.25
CA VAL A 95 -9.63 0.15 -0.74
C VAL A 95 -9.54 0.24 -2.26
N SER A 96 -8.38 0.00 -2.86
CA SER A 96 -8.22 -0.02 -4.32
C SER A 96 -9.15 -1.04 -4.98
N ALA A 97 -9.36 -2.18 -4.33
CA ALA A 97 -10.28 -3.21 -4.81
C ALA A 97 -11.75 -2.76 -4.76
N LEU A 98 -12.14 -2.01 -3.73
CA LEU A 98 -13.51 -1.50 -3.55
C LEU A 98 -13.80 -0.27 -4.43
N GLU A 99 -12.78 0.53 -4.71
CA GLU A 99 -12.85 1.69 -5.62
C GLU A 99 -12.63 1.32 -7.09
N SER A 100 -12.32 0.05 -7.39
CA SER A 100 -12.22 -0.42 -8.77
C SER A 100 -13.55 -0.23 -9.50
N ALA A 101 -13.50 0.08 -10.80
CA ALA A 101 -14.70 0.45 -11.55
C ALA A 101 -15.81 -0.62 -11.50
N SER A 102 -15.42 -1.90 -11.39
CA SER A 102 -16.34 -3.02 -11.36
C SER A 102 -17.07 -3.19 -10.03
N VAL A 103 -16.44 -2.80 -8.93
CA VAL A 103 -17.03 -2.84 -7.58
C VAL A 103 -17.74 -1.53 -7.27
N PHE A 104 -17.09 -0.39 -7.52
CA PHE A 104 -17.59 0.96 -7.20
C PHE A 104 -18.96 1.28 -7.83
N ARG A 105 -19.26 0.72 -9.02
CA ARG A 105 -20.56 0.94 -9.70
C ARG A 105 -21.77 0.37 -8.94
N LEU A 106 -21.58 -0.48 -7.94
CA LEU A 106 -22.65 -1.22 -7.24
C LEU A 106 -23.26 -0.43 -6.09
N LYS A 107 -23.85 0.72 -6.42
CA LYS A 107 -24.36 1.72 -5.47
C LYS A 107 -25.30 1.16 -4.42
N PHE A 108 -26.17 0.21 -4.77
CA PHE A 108 -27.13 -0.40 -3.83
C PHE A 108 -26.46 -1.19 -2.71
N THR A 109 -25.34 -1.86 -2.99
CA THR A 109 -24.59 -2.60 -1.96
C THR A 109 -24.05 -1.63 -0.91
N PHE A 110 -23.45 -0.52 -1.36
CA PHE A 110 -22.85 0.49 -0.48
C PHE A 110 -23.89 1.32 0.30
N GLN A 111 -25.07 1.55 -0.27
CA GLN A 111 -26.16 2.25 0.42
C GLN A 111 -26.61 1.52 1.69
N VAL A 112 -26.74 0.19 1.64
CA VAL A 112 -27.10 -0.61 2.82
C VAL A 112 -26.03 -0.50 3.91
N LEU A 113 -24.76 -0.50 3.53
CA LEU A 113 -23.64 -0.39 4.47
C LEU A 113 -23.59 0.97 5.15
N SER A 114 -23.90 2.05 4.42
CA SER A 114 -23.92 3.42 4.95
C SER A 114 -25.03 3.69 5.98
N GLN A 115 -26.00 2.78 6.12
CA GLN A 115 -27.08 2.87 7.12
C GLN A 115 -26.78 2.06 8.39
N SER A 116 -25.62 1.38 8.44
CA SER A 116 -25.18 0.58 9.59
C SER A 116 -24.10 1.30 10.40
N ASP A 117 -23.83 0.84 11.63
CA ASP A 117 -22.76 1.37 12.51
C ASP A 117 -21.34 1.30 11.88
N ASN A 118 -21.17 0.55 10.79
CA ASN A 118 -19.98 0.56 9.95
C ASN A 118 -20.14 1.61 8.85
N ASP A 119 -20.06 2.90 9.20
CA ASP A 119 -20.15 3.97 8.20
C ASP A 119 -18.93 3.92 7.26
N TYR A 120 -19.08 3.12 6.21
CA TYR A 120 -18.14 2.93 5.12
C TYR A 120 -17.63 4.27 4.61
N PHE A 121 -18.51 5.27 4.45
CA PHE A 121 -18.11 6.58 3.97
C PHE A 121 -17.22 7.31 4.96
N MET A 122 -17.48 7.19 6.26
CA MET A 122 -16.58 7.74 7.28
C MET A 122 -15.21 7.04 7.26
N ILE A 123 -15.16 5.72 7.16
CA ILE A 123 -13.91 4.94 7.07
C ILE A 123 -13.13 5.34 5.82
N MET A 124 -13.78 5.40 4.65
CA MET A 124 -13.16 5.80 3.39
C MET A 124 -12.72 7.27 3.40
N LYS A 125 -13.47 8.17 4.05
CA LYS A 125 -13.09 9.58 4.19
C LYS A 125 -11.86 9.74 5.08
N ARG A 126 -11.83 9.06 6.24
CA ARG A 126 -10.64 9.01 7.12
C ARG A 126 -9.45 8.46 6.35
N PHE A 127 -9.63 7.36 5.63
CA PHE A 127 -8.58 6.79 4.78
C PHE A 127 -8.08 7.80 3.75
N LYS A 128 -8.93 8.44 2.95
CA LYS A 128 -8.48 9.42 1.95
C LYS A 128 -7.65 10.55 2.57
N SER A 129 -8.02 11.01 3.77
CA SER A 129 -7.22 11.98 4.52
C SER A 129 -5.87 11.42 4.97
N PHE A 130 -5.81 10.19 5.48
CA PHE A 130 -4.57 9.51 5.87
C PHE A 130 -3.69 9.10 4.68
N PHE A 131 -4.31 8.76 3.56
CA PHE A 131 -3.64 8.22 2.38
C PHE A 131 -2.89 9.29 1.60
N HIS A 132 -3.49 10.48 1.48
CA HIS A 132 -2.77 11.68 1.06
C HIS A 132 -1.53 11.97 1.93
N ALA A 133 -1.43 11.36 3.12
CA ALA A 133 -0.34 11.53 4.06
C ALA A 133 0.66 10.34 4.17
N PHE A 134 0.44 9.16 3.58
CA PHE A 134 1.29 7.98 3.91
C PHE A 134 1.91 7.19 2.73
N SER A 135 1.17 6.39 1.95
CA SER A 135 1.81 5.31 1.16
C SER A 135 2.19 5.63 -0.29
N GLY A 136 1.70 6.74 -0.86
CA GLY A 136 2.20 7.28 -2.13
C GLY A 136 3.37 8.25 -1.96
N ILE A 137 3.64 8.67 -0.72
CA ILE A 137 4.57 9.77 -0.42
C ILE A 137 6.01 9.37 -0.65
N TYR A 138 6.48 8.21 -0.21
CA TYR A 138 7.92 7.95 -0.29
C TYR A 138 8.42 7.84 -1.74
N LEU A 139 7.77 7.02 -2.59
CA LEU A 139 8.16 6.91 -4.00
C LEU A 139 7.92 8.22 -4.76
N THR A 140 6.77 8.87 -4.55
CA THR A 140 6.44 10.14 -5.24
C THR A 140 7.32 11.29 -4.77
N ASN A 141 7.68 11.37 -3.47
CA ASN A 141 8.56 12.40 -2.94
C ASN A 141 10.00 12.16 -3.38
N ILE A 142 10.48 10.92 -3.36
CA ILE A 142 11.80 10.59 -3.93
C ILE A 142 11.81 11.00 -5.40
N GLN A 143 10.78 10.65 -6.17
CA GLN A 143 10.66 11.05 -7.57
C GLN A 143 10.60 12.58 -7.74
N HIS A 144 9.82 13.28 -6.92
CA HIS A 144 9.71 14.73 -6.94
C HIS A 144 11.06 15.41 -6.65
N PHE A 145 11.82 14.91 -5.68
CA PHE A 145 13.14 15.45 -5.39
C PHE A 145 14.17 15.09 -6.46
N GLU A 146 14.10 13.88 -7.00
CA GLU A 146 14.99 13.39 -8.06
C GLU A 146 14.81 14.15 -9.38
N GLU A 147 13.57 14.36 -9.81
CA GLU A 147 13.22 15.05 -11.06
C GLU A 147 13.22 16.57 -10.90
N GLY A 148 12.84 17.08 -9.72
CA GLY A 148 12.75 18.51 -9.44
C GLY A 148 14.08 19.20 -9.14
N ASN A 149 15.16 18.44 -8.87
CA ASN A 149 16.48 18.99 -8.53
C ASN A 149 17.57 18.40 -9.42
N ARG A 150 18.46 19.27 -9.91
CA ARG A 150 19.63 18.87 -10.71
C ARG A 150 20.68 18.16 -9.83
N ASP A 151 21.40 17.22 -10.42
CA ASP A 151 22.51 16.51 -9.75
C ASP A 151 23.71 17.41 -9.42
N TYR A 152 23.87 18.48 -10.18
CA TYR A 152 24.93 19.48 -10.05
C TYR A 152 24.34 20.87 -9.84
N LEU A 153 25.08 21.74 -9.16
CA LEU A 153 24.65 23.11 -8.90
C LEU A 153 24.56 23.90 -10.21
N PRO A 154 23.49 24.70 -10.44
CA PRO A 154 23.35 25.50 -11.66
C PRO A 154 24.49 26.51 -11.86
N GLU A 155 25.00 27.06 -10.76
CA GLU A 155 26.05 28.09 -10.72
C GLU A 155 27.45 27.51 -10.96
N ASN A 156 27.67 26.24 -10.63
CA ASN A 156 28.94 25.55 -10.81
C ASN A 156 28.70 24.07 -11.12
N PRO A 157 28.69 23.68 -12.41
CA PRO A 157 28.42 22.31 -12.84
C PRO A 157 29.45 21.28 -12.36
N ASN A 158 30.61 21.69 -11.85
CA ASN A 158 31.60 20.77 -11.28
C ASN A 158 31.29 20.40 -9.82
N LEU A 159 30.28 21.03 -9.21
CA LEU A 159 29.89 20.78 -7.81
C LEU A 159 28.58 19.99 -7.74
N ILE A 160 28.63 18.88 -7.02
CA ILE A 160 27.47 18.02 -6.75
C ILE A 160 26.46 18.77 -5.86
N ASN A 161 25.19 18.66 -6.20
CA ASN A 161 24.09 19.18 -5.39
C ASN A 161 23.80 18.28 -4.18
N PHE A 162 24.58 18.42 -3.11
CA PHE A 162 24.38 17.66 -1.87
C PHE A 162 23.02 17.86 -1.21
N ASN A 163 22.36 19.02 -1.43
CA ASN A 163 21.04 19.28 -0.86
C ASN A 163 19.98 18.34 -1.46
N LYS A 164 20.09 17.99 -2.76
CA LYS A 164 19.23 16.98 -3.39
C LYS A 164 19.38 15.64 -2.67
N TRP A 165 20.61 15.13 -2.58
CA TRP A 165 20.90 13.83 -1.99
C TRP A 165 20.55 13.75 -0.50
N ARG A 166 20.72 14.85 0.25
CA ARG A 166 20.30 14.93 1.65
C ARG A 166 18.79 14.69 1.81
N LYS A 167 17.96 15.36 1.01
CA LYS A 167 16.49 15.20 1.08
C LYS A 167 16.03 13.79 0.71
N VAL A 168 16.66 13.17 -0.30
CA VAL A 168 16.39 11.76 -0.64
C VAL A 168 16.81 10.83 0.50
N ALA A 169 17.96 11.07 1.11
CA ALA A 169 18.45 10.27 2.23
C ALA A 169 17.59 10.41 3.49
N GLU A 170 17.01 11.59 3.76
CA GLU A 170 16.06 11.81 4.87
C GLU A 170 14.84 10.90 4.73
N ILE A 171 14.25 10.83 3.54
CA ILE A 171 13.12 9.94 3.25
C ILE A 171 13.51 8.48 3.42
N ILE A 172 14.66 8.07 2.88
CA ILE A 172 15.15 6.69 3.00
C ILE A 172 15.40 6.33 4.47
N GLY A 173 15.94 7.26 5.26
CA GLY A 173 16.16 7.07 6.70
C GLY A 173 14.86 6.83 7.45
N GLU A 174 13.80 7.53 7.09
CA GLU A 174 12.46 7.32 7.66
C GLU A 174 11.90 5.93 7.30
N ILE A 175 12.05 5.48 6.05
CA ILE A 175 11.69 4.12 5.64
C ILE A 175 12.43 3.10 6.51
N GLN A 176 13.74 3.26 6.68
CA GLN A 176 14.57 2.34 7.46
C GLN A 176 14.18 2.31 8.94
N LEU A 177 13.75 3.44 9.50
CA LEU A 177 13.26 3.51 10.87
C LEU A 177 12.07 2.55 11.06
N TYR A 178 11.08 2.60 10.17
CA TYR A 178 9.90 1.73 10.25
C TYR A 178 10.20 0.27 9.89
N GLN A 179 11.23 -0.01 9.09
CA GLN A 179 11.66 -1.38 8.79
C GLN A 179 12.23 -2.12 10.03
N ASN A 180 12.67 -1.39 11.06
CA ASN A 180 13.31 -1.96 12.25
C ASN A 180 12.35 -2.34 13.38
N GLU A 181 11.06 -2.03 13.27
CA GLU A 181 10.05 -2.30 14.30
C GLU A 181 9.19 -3.52 13.90
N PRO A 182 9.54 -4.75 14.33
CA PRO A 182 8.80 -5.94 13.94
C PRO A 182 7.43 -6.03 14.63
N TYR A 183 6.46 -6.61 13.93
CA TYR A 183 5.16 -6.94 14.51
C TYR A 183 5.27 -8.10 15.51
N CYS A 184 4.74 -7.89 16.73
CA CYS A 184 4.60 -8.94 17.74
C CYS A 184 3.34 -9.78 17.49
N LEU A 185 3.32 -10.54 16.39
CA LEU A 185 2.21 -11.40 15.98
C LEU A 185 2.72 -12.80 15.62
N PRO A 186 2.02 -13.88 16.00
CA PRO A 186 2.39 -15.23 15.60
C PRO A 186 2.09 -15.48 14.12
N VAL A 187 2.94 -16.27 13.46
CA VAL A 187 2.69 -16.73 12.09
C VAL A 187 1.78 -17.96 12.12
N GLU A 188 0.70 -17.92 11.33
CA GLU A 188 -0.20 -19.04 11.11
C GLU A 188 0.01 -19.60 9.69
N SER A 189 0.69 -20.74 9.58
CA SER A 189 1.19 -21.25 8.29
C SER A 189 0.08 -21.56 7.28
N LYS A 190 -1.08 -22.05 7.72
CA LYS A 190 -2.18 -22.40 6.80
C LYS A 190 -2.75 -21.17 6.10
N ILE A 191 -2.97 -20.10 6.84
CA ILE A 191 -3.48 -18.84 6.30
C ILE A 191 -2.40 -18.19 5.43
N ARG A 192 -1.14 -18.29 5.83
CA ARG A 192 -0.03 -17.73 5.08
C ARG A 192 0.24 -18.42 3.74
N GLN A 193 -0.11 -19.70 3.61
CA GLN A 193 -0.08 -20.41 2.33
C GLN A 193 -1.27 -20.10 1.44
N TYR A 194 -2.38 -19.65 2.03
CA TYR A 194 -3.59 -19.26 1.31
C TYR A 194 -3.47 -17.86 0.69
N ILE A 195 -2.80 -16.92 1.39
CA ILE A 195 -2.48 -15.56 0.90
C ILE A 195 -1.36 -15.62 -0.13
#